data_AF-A0A9P1CJL5-F1
#
_entry.id   AF-A0A9P1CJL5-F1
#
_cell.length_a   1.000
_cell.length_b   1.000
_cell.length_c   1.000
_cell.angle_alpha   90.00
_cell.angle_beta   90.00
_cell.angle_gamma   90.00
#
_symmetry.space_group_name_H-M   'P 1'
#
loop_
_entity.id
_entity.type
_entity.pdbx_description
1 polymer ?
#
loop_
_entity_poly.entity_id
_entity_poly.type
_entity_poly.pdbx_seq_one_letter_code
_entity_poly.pdbx_strand_id
1 'polypeptide(L)'
;MTSRTSHGQSRRGRTLLKCVICALGIAWTPAFNVTEGKRRSMVVSFFSLLPSTAMAAMDPKQQVTAAMQKLEDLCDPEYYKKVASGGGDNIRREVGTVGVTSPLFDVDKAFKALAEEAEDPEAYVELLERFTKGITRADADAYSSIFSMNSAAATSPQVYIDKAFEELKVAKAAARELTNMLKL
;
A
#
# COMPACT_ATOMS: atom_id res chain seq x y z
N MET A 1 -6.90 -25.54 56.21
CA MET A 1 -5.43 -25.65 56.41
C MET A 1 -4.82 -25.86 55.03
N THR A 2 -3.92 -25.06 54.47
CA THR A 2 -3.09 -23.94 54.94
C THR A 2 -2.59 -23.24 53.67
N SER A 3 -2.69 -21.93 53.66
CA SER A 3 -2.00 -21.00 52.77
C SER A 3 -0.48 -21.17 52.85
N ARG A 4 0.24 -20.87 51.75
CA ARG A 4 1.62 -20.38 51.84
C ARG A 4 2.01 -19.52 50.63
N THR A 5 2.11 -18.23 50.92
CA THR A 5 2.93 -17.21 50.26
C THR A 5 4.39 -17.36 50.69
N SER A 6 5.35 -17.05 49.80
CA SER A 6 6.65 -16.36 50.07
C SER A 6 7.52 -16.37 48.80
N HIS A 7 7.80 -15.22 48.17
CA HIS A 7 9.05 -14.44 48.28
C HIS A 7 10.32 -15.10 47.70
N GLY A 8 10.90 -14.43 46.70
CA GLY A 8 12.24 -14.66 46.19
C GLY A 8 12.74 -13.41 45.45
N GLN A 9 13.48 -12.56 46.17
CA GLN A 9 14.05 -11.29 45.75
C GLN A 9 15.51 -11.48 45.26
N SER A 10 15.94 -10.62 44.33
CA SER A 10 17.30 -10.02 44.23
C SER A 10 18.46 -10.80 43.60
N ARG A 11 19.04 -10.24 42.51
CA ARG A 11 20.41 -9.63 42.41
C ARG A 11 20.78 -9.40 40.93
N ARG A 12 20.91 -8.14 40.49
CA ARG A 12 22.16 -7.38 40.30
C ARG A 12 23.10 -7.93 39.22
N GLY A 13 23.21 -7.17 38.13
CA GLY A 13 24.31 -7.21 37.17
C GLY A 13 24.37 -5.90 36.37
N ARG A 14 24.80 -4.81 37.01
CA ARG A 14 25.25 -3.58 36.33
C ARG A 14 26.78 -3.53 36.40
N THR A 15 27.38 -3.44 35.22
CA THR A 15 28.77 -3.02 34.94
C THR A 15 28.63 -2.26 33.62
N LEU A 16 28.62 -0.93 33.52
CA LEU A 16 29.62 0.10 33.88
C LEU A 16 31.03 -0.22 33.36
N LEU A 17 31.34 0.26 32.15
CA LEU A 17 32.62 0.90 31.77
C LEU A 17 32.42 1.53 30.37
N LYS A 18 32.19 2.84 30.26
CA LYS A 18 33.14 3.97 30.30
C LYS A 18 34.01 4.12 29.03
N CYS A 19 33.91 5.33 28.48
CA CYS A 19 34.91 6.05 27.69
C CYS A 19 35.17 5.48 26.27
N VAL A 20 35.18 6.26 25.20
CA VAL A 20 35.98 7.47 25.01
C VAL A 20 35.27 8.45 24.06
N ILE A 21 35.13 9.69 24.52
CA ILE A 21 34.95 10.88 23.69
C ILE A 21 36.34 11.19 23.10
N CYS A 22 36.44 11.29 21.77
CA CYS A 22 37.54 11.97 21.12
C CYS A 22 36.99 12.91 20.06
N ALA A 23 36.86 14.17 20.48
CA ALA A 23 36.80 15.32 19.61
C ALA A 23 38.18 15.52 19.00
N LEU A 24 38.25 15.72 17.68
CA LEU A 24 39.33 16.45 17.00
C LEU A 24 38.81 16.86 15.63
N GLY A 25 38.54 18.16 15.50
CA GLY A 25 38.30 18.78 14.20
C GLY A 25 39.60 18.86 13.43
N ILE A 26 39.55 18.50 12.14
CA ILE A 26 40.45 19.00 11.12
C ILE A 26 39.59 19.22 9.87
N ALA A 27 39.38 20.49 9.54
CA ALA A 27 38.94 20.91 8.22
C ALA A 27 40.03 20.51 7.22
N TRP A 28 39.67 19.79 6.17
CA TRP A 28 40.53 19.60 5.01
C TRP A 28 39.72 19.69 3.73
N THR A 29 39.78 20.86 3.11
CA THR A 29 39.46 21.10 1.71
C THR A 29 40.60 20.56 0.86
N PRO A 30 40.35 19.69 -0.13
CA PRO A 30 41.22 19.61 -1.29
C PRO A 30 40.75 20.61 -2.33
N ALA A 31 41.58 21.62 -2.52
CA ALA A 31 41.55 22.54 -3.64
C ALA A 31 41.63 21.77 -4.97
N PHE A 32 40.78 22.23 -5.89
CA PHE A 32 41.00 22.38 -7.32
C PHE A 32 42.45 22.14 -7.77
N ASN A 33 42.65 21.17 -8.67
CA ASN A 33 43.73 21.29 -9.64
C ASN A 33 43.25 20.87 -11.02
N VAL A 34 43.17 21.88 -11.88
CA VAL A 34 42.88 21.80 -13.31
C VAL A 34 44.08 21.14 -13.99
N THR A 35 43.83 20.07 -14.74
CA THR A 35 44.73 19.65 -15.81
C THR A 35 43.96 19.69 -17.12
N GLU A 36 44.35 20.65 -17.96
CA GLU A 36 43.88 20.79 -19.33
C GLU A 36 44.24 19.54 -20.14
N GLY A 37 43.22 18.80 -20.55
CA GLY A 37 43.33 17.58 -21.35
C GLY A 37 42.38 17.62 -22.54
N LYS A 38 42.70 18.49 -23.50
CA LYS A 38 42.11 18.61 -24.84
C LYS A 38 41.88 17.23 -25.49
N ARG A 39 40.60 16.83 -25.68
CA ARG A 39 40.11 16.04 -26.85
C ARG A 39 38.58 15.79 -26.81
N ARG A 40 37.90 16.46 -27.74
CA ARG A 40 36.78 15.98 -28.59
C ARG A 40 35.49 15.44 -27.94
N SER A 41 34.51 16.35 -27.90
CA SER A 41 33.10 16.19 -28.29
C SER A 41 32.66 14.86 -28.92
N MET A 42 31.70 14.20 -28.26
CA MET A 42 30.50 13.56 -28.85
C MET A 42 29.55 13.26 -27.67
N VAL A 43 28.63 14.14 -27.28
CA VAL A 43 27.24 14.22 -27.74
C VAL A 43 26.60 12.83 -27.92
N VAL A 44 25.91 12.39 -26.87
CA VAL A 44 24.51 11.95 -26.77
C VAL A 44 24.45 10.82 -25.73
N SER A 45 24.11 11.17 -24.49
CA SER A 45 23.40 10.23 -23.63
C SER A 45 22.14 10.95 -23.19
N PHE A 46 21.16 10.78 -24.08
CA PHE A 46 19.73 10.94 -23.87
C PHE A 46 19.37 10.11 -22.62
N PHE A 47 19.54 10.68 -21.43
CA PHE A 47 18.94 10.13 -20.23
C PHE A 47 17.45 10.43 -20.38
N SER A 48 16.76 9.46 -20.98
CA SER A 48 15.33 9.42 -21.19
C SER A 48 14.62 9.96 -19.96
N LEU A 49 13.89 11.05 -20.15
CA LEU A 49 12.65 11.31 -19.41
C LEU A 49 11.85 10.01 -19.39
N LEU A 50 11.83 9.32 -18.26
CA LEU A 50 10.72 8.43 -17.93
C LEU A 50 9.67 9.33 -17.28
N PRO A 51 8.54 9.63 -17.95
CA PRO A 51 7.41 10.20 -17.24
C PRO A 51 6.87 9.10 -16.33
N SER A 52 7.18 9.18 -15.03
CA SER A 52 6.54 8.35 -14.01
C SER A 52 5.09 8.82 -13.72
N THR A 53 4.44 9.46 -14.70
CA THR A 53 3.14 10.16 -14.59
C THR A 53 2.06 9.55 -15.50
N ALA A 54 2.24 8.31 -15.99
CA ALA A 54 1.27 7.72 -16.94
C ALA A 54 -0.09 7.38 -16.30
N MET A 55 -0.21 7.29 -14.97
CA MET A 55 -1.50 7.10 -14.29
C MET A 55 -2.01 8.36 -13.56
N ALA A 56 -1.18 9.41 -13.42
CA ALA A 56 -1.52 10.62 -12.68
C ALA A 56 -2.29 11.67 -13.51
N ALA A 57 -2.58 11.38 -14.78
CA ALA A 57 -3.23 12.32 -15.70
C ALA A 57 -4.36 11.67 -16.50
N MET A 58 -4.94 10.56 -16.01
CA MET A 58 -6.20 10.08 -16.59
C MET A 58 -7.35 10.96 -16.11
N ASP A 59 -8.34 11.11 -16.96
CA ASP A 59 -9.61 11.73 -16.59
C ASP A 59 -10.25 10.93 -15.43
N PRO A 60 -10.78 11.58 -14.37
CA PRO A 60 -11.34 10.88 -13.21
C PRO A 60 -12.41 9.86 -13.57
N LYS A 61 -13.23 10.12 -14.60
CA LYS A 61 -14.26 9.17 -15.06
C LYS A 61 -13.64 7.94 -15.68
N GLN A 62 -12.61 8.11 -16.51
CA GLN A 62 -11.86 6.99 -17.10
C GLN A 62 -11.17 6.15 -16.02
N GLN A 63 -10.61 6.78 -14.99
CA GLN A 63 -10.01 6.06 -13.86
C GLN A 63 -11.06 5.25 -13.09
N VAL A 64 -12.22 5.83 -12.80
CA VAL A 64 -13.33 5.11 -12.16
C VAL A 64 -13.81 3.94 -13.02
N THR A 65 -14.00 4.12 -14.33
CA THR A 65 -14.39 3.03 -15.24
C THR A 65 -13.35 1.91 -15.26
N ALA A 66 -12.06 2.24 -15.33
CA ALA A 66 -10.98 1.25 -15.30
C ALA A 66 -10.91 0.52 -13.95
N ALA A 67 -11.10 1.24 -12.85
CA ALA A 67 -11.16 0.67 -11.50
C ALA A 67 -12.36 -0.27 -11.34
N MET A 68 -13.52 0.08 -11.89
CA MET A 68 -14.70 -0.79 -11.90
C MET A 68 -14.45 -2.08 -12.66
N GLN A 69 -13.91 -1.99 -13.88
CA GLN A 69 -13.55 -3.19 -14.64
C GLN A 69 -12.57 -4.06 -13.85
N LYS A 70 -11.60 -3.44 -13.17
CA LYS A 70 -10.64 -4.18 -12.35
C LYS A 70 -11.29 -4.87 -11.14
N LEU A 71 -12.28 -4.23 -10.50
CA LEU A 71 -13.06 -4.86 -9.42
C LEU A 71 -13.94 -5.99 -9.93
N GLU A 72 -14.51 -5.88 -11.14
CA GLU A 72 -15.22 -6.98 -11.78
C GLU A 72 -14.30 -8.18 -11.97
N ASP A 73 -13.11 -7.97 -12.53
CA ASP A 73 -12.11 -9.01 -12.72
C ASP A 73 -11.66 -9.61 -11.39
N LEU A 74 -11.38 -8.77 -10.37
CA LEU A 74 -10.96 -9.23 -9.03
C LEU A 74 -12.05 -9.98 -8.26
N CYS A 75 -13.32 -9.71 -8.55
CA CYS A 75 -14.43 -10.45 -7.96
C CYS A 75 -14.76 -11.74 -8.74
N ASP A 76 -14.09 -12.02 -9.86
CA ASP A 76 -14.16 -13.32 -10.52
C ASP A 76 -13.39 -14.39 -9.71
N PRO A 77 -14.03 -15.52 -9.32
CA PRO A 77 -13.38 -16.53 -8.50
C PRO A 77 -12.15 -17.18 -9.14
N GLU A 78 -12.10 -17.33 -10.47
CA GLU A 78 -10.96 -17.95 -11.16
C GLU A 78 -9.79 -16.98 -11.23
N TYR A 79 -10.05 -15.72 -11.59
CA TYR A 79 -9.03 -14.68 -11.59
C TYR A 79 -8.48 -14.43 -10.19
N TYR A 80 -9.36 -14.33 -9.18
CA TYR A 80 -8.94 -14.12 -7.80
C TYR A 80 -8.06 -15.26 -7.28
N LYS A 81 -8.40 -16.52 -7.56
CA LYS A 81 -7.54 -17.68 -7.21
C LYS A 81 -6.17 -17.58 -7.85
N LYS A 82 -6.09 -17.14 -9.11
CA LYS A 82 -4.81 -16.92 -9.80
C LYS A 82 -3.98 -15.84 -9.10
N VAL A 83 -4.58 -14.72 -8.73
CA VAL A 83 -3.89 -13.65 -7.97
C VAL A 83 -3.44 -14.16 -6.61
N ALA A 84 -4.34 -14.80 -5.86
CA ALA A 84 -4.09 -15.35 -4.53
C ALA A 84 -3.03 -16.46 -4.49
N SER A 85 -2.80 -17.15 -5.61
CA SER A 85 -1.72 -18.16 -5.71
C SER A 85 -0.32 -17.57 -5.50
N GLY A 86 -0.14 -16.27 -5.76
CA GLY A 86 1.09 -15.55 -5.42
C GLY A 86 1.10 -14.92 -4.02
N GLY A 87 0.11 -15.24 -3.19
CA GLY A 87 0.00 -14.82 -1.81
C GLY A 87 -0.64 -13.44 -1.61
N GLY A 88 -0.71 -13.02 -0.34
CA GLY A 88 -1.35 -11.77 0.07
C GLY A 88 -0.76 -10.52 -0.58
N ASP A 89 0.54 -10.48 -0.84
CA ASP A 89 1.19 -9.30 -1.44
C ASP A 89 0.68 -9.03 -2.87
N ASN A 90 0.40 -10.08 -3.64
CA ASN A 90 -0.16 -9.93 -4.98
C ASN A 90 -1.59 -9.35 -4.93
N ILE A 91 -2.41 -9.79 -3.99
CA ILE A 91 -3.76 -9.23 -3.80
C ILE A 91 -3.65 -7.73 -3.51
N ARG A 92 -2.74 -7.31 -2.63
CA ARG A 92 -2.53 -5.90 -2.27
C ARG A 92 -2.06 -5.04 -3.46
N ARG A 93 -1.23 -5.61 -4.35
CA ARG A 93 -0.83 -4.94 -5.60
C ARG A 93 -2.00 -4.74 -6.54
N GLU A 94 -2.85 -5.75 -6.70
CA GLU A 94 -4.02 -5.66 -7.56
C GLU A 94 -5.10 -4.71 -7.01
N VAL A 95 -5.28 -4.68 -5.69
CA VAL A 95 -6.18 -3.74 -5.00
C VAL A 95 -5.63 -2.31 -5.02
N GLY A 96 -4.37 -2.11 -5.39
CA GLY A 96 -3.76 -0.79 -5.56
C GLY A 96 -3.29 -0.13 -4.27
N THR A 97 -3.15 -0.89 -3.18
CA THR A 97 -2.54 -0.40 -1.93
C THR A 97 -1.02 -0.51 -1.93
N VAL A 98 -0.47 -1.38 -2.78
CA VAL A 98 0.98 -1.56 -2.97
C VAL A 98 1.35 -1.30 -4.42
N GLY A 99 2.14 -0.24 -4.63
CA GLY A 99 2.55 0.21 -5.97
C GLY A 99 1.55 1.17 -6.61
N VAL A 100 1.79 1.51 -7.88
CA VAL A 100 1.03 2.54 -8.62
C VAL A 100 0.47 2.03 -9.95
N THR A 101 0.56 0.73 -10.18
CA THR A 101 0.26 0.10 -11.48
C THR A 101 -1.19 -0.37 -11.58
N SER A 102 -1.88 -0.55 -10.46
CA SER A 102 -3.29 -0.93 -10.48
C SER A 102 -4.15 0.28 -10.77
N PRO A 103 -5.20 0.15 -11.59
CA PRO A 103 -6.19 1.22 -11.79
C PRO A 103 -6.99 1.55 -10.51
N LEU A 104 -6.93 0.69 -9.49
CA LEU A 104 -7.49 0.98 -8.17
C LEU A 104 -6.61 1.88 -7.30
N PHE A 105 -5.37 2.14 -7.72
CA PHE A 105 -4.49 3.08 -7.03
C PHE A 105 -5.11 4.48 -7.01
N ASP A 106 -5.19 5.10 -5.83
CA ASP A 106 -5.74 6.45 -5.62
C ASP A 106 -7.17 6.65 -6.18
N VAL A 107 -7.96 5.58 -6.36
CA VAL A 107 -9.32 5.67 -6.92
C VAL A 107 -10.26 6.47 -6.00
N ASP A 108 -10.00 6.53 -4.70
CA ASP A 108 -10.74 7.37 -3.77
C ASP A 108 -10.62 8.86 -4.13
N LYS A 109 -9.46 9.29 -4.65
CA LYS A 109 -9.25 10.67 -5.13
C LYS A 109 -10.06 10.94 -6.38
N ALA A 110 -10.16 9.96 -7.29
CA ALA A 110 -11.00 10.06 -8.49
C ALA A 110 -12.48 10.19 -8.13
N PHE A 111 -12.99 9.36 -7.20
CA PHE A 111 -14.35 9.49 -6.70
C PHE A 111 -14.59 10.83 -5.97
N LYS A 112 -13.62 11.32 -5.18
CA LYS A 112 -13.73 12.64 -4.54
C LYS A 112 -13.80 13.78 -5.57
N ALA A 113 -13.05 13.69 -6.66
CA ALA A 113 -13.08 14.68 -7.74
C ALA A 113 -14.43 14.73 -8.46
N LEU A 114 -15.17 13.62 -8.48
CA LEU A 114 -16.50 13.51 -9.09
C LEU A 114 -17.65 13.77 -8.11
N ALA A 115 -17.35 14.06 -6.84
CA ALA A 115 -18.37 14.23 -5.80
C ALA A 115 -19.34 15.39 -6.09
N GLU A 116 -18.89 16.45 -6.77
CA GLU A 116 -19.73 17.59 -7.15
C GLU A 116 -20.75 17.24 -8.24
N GLU A 117 -20.56 16.15 -8.98
CA GLU A 117 -21.49 15.68 -10.01
C GLU A 117 -22.60 14.78 -9.46
N ALA A 118 -22.51 14.36 -8.19
CA ALA A 118 -23.48 13.48 -7.56
C ALA A 118 -24.81 14.20 -7.30
N GLU A 119 -25.93 13.54 -7.60
CA GLU A 119 -27.28 14.07 -7.34
C GLU A 119 -27.57 14.23 -5.84
N ASP A 120 -27.04 13.30 -5.03
CA ASP A 120 -27.17 13.28 -3.57
C ASP A 120 -25.77 13.23 -2.92
N PRO A 121 -25.22 14.38 -2.52
CA PRO A 121 -23.88 14.46 -1.92
C PRO A 121 -23.74 13.69 -0.61
N GLU A 122 -24.79 13.59 0.21
CA GLU A 122 -24.73 12.91 1.51
C GLU A 122 -24.65 11.40 1.31
N ALA A 123 -25.58 10.84 0.52
CA ALA A 123 -25.55 9.42 0.19
C ALA A 123 -24.27 9.03 -0.57
N TYR A 124 -23.76 9.91 -1.44
CA TYR A 124 -22.50 9.69 -2.16
C TYR A 124 -21.31 9.55 -1.21
N VAL A 125 -21.20 10.41 -0.21
CA VAL A 125 -20.10 10.36 0.77
C VAL A 125 -20.20 9.09 1.63
N GLU A 126 -21.40 8.69 2.06
CA GLU A 126 -21.60 7.45 2.81
C GLU A 126 -21.17 6.21 1.99
N LEU A 127 -21.54 6.17 0.71
CA LEU A 127 -21.13 5.08 -0.19
C LEU A 127 -19.63 5.09 -0.47
N LEU A 128 -19.02 6.27 -0.62
CA LEU A 128 -17.58 6.41 -0.80
C LEU A 128 -16.81 5.93 0.43
N GLU A 129 -17.31 6.24 1.63
CA GLU A 129 -16.74 5.68 2.87
C GLU A 129 -16.87 4.17 2.91
N ARG A 130 -18.03 3.62 2.54
CA ARG A 130 -18.26 2.17 2.51
C ARG A 130 -17.32 1.48 1.54
N PHE A 131 -17.14 2.04 0.34
CA PHE A 131 -16.18 1.58 -0.66
C PHE A 131 -14.76 1.59 -0.10
N THR A 132 -14.31 2.73 0.45
CA THR A 132 -12.95 2.90 0.98
C THR A 132 -12.68 1.96 2.16
N LYS A 133 -13.67 1.76 3.04
CA LYS A 133 -13.60 0.80 4.14
C LYS A 133 -13.48 -0.63 3.62
N GLY A 134 -14.23 -1.01 2.58
CA GLY A 134 -14.12 -2.34 1.96
C GLY A 134 -12.73 -2.61 1.39
N ILE A 135 -12.17 -1.66 0.64
CA ILE A 135 -10.79 -1.75 0.11
C ILE A 135 -9.76 -1.85 1.24
N THR A 136 -9.90 -1.02 2.28
CA THR A 136 -8.98 -1.03 3.44
C THR A 136 -9.03 -2.35 4.20
N ARG A 137 -10.22 -2.94 4.38
CA ARG A 137 -10.38 -4.25 5.04
C ARG A 137 -9.81 -5.37 4.19
N ALA A 138 -10.07 -5.36 2.88
CA ALA A 138 -9.48 -6.31 1.95
C ALA A 138 -7.95 -6.28 1.97
N ASP A 139 -7.34 -5.09 2.02
CA ASP A 139 -5.88 -4.95 2.19
C ASP A 139 -5.39 -5.47 3.55
N ALA A 140 -6.09 -5.15 4.64
CA ALA A 140 -5.71 -5.61 5.98
C ALA A 140 -5.76 -7.13 6.11
N ASP A 141 -6.78 -7.78 5.54
CA ASP A 141 -6.88 -9.23 5.50
C ASP A 141 -5.81 -9.84 4.59
N ALA A 142 -5.61 -9.30 3.38
CA ALA A 142 -4.55 -9.74 2.48
C ALA A 142 -3.17 -9.61 3.13
N TYR A 143 -2.90 -8.52 3.85
CA TYR A 143 -1.68 -8.31 4.62
C TYR A 143 -1.53 -9.34 5.74
N SER A 144 -2.60 -9.62 6.49
CA SER A 144 -2.60 -10.61 7.57
C SER A 144 -2.27 -12.01 7.08
N SER A 145 -2.69 -12.36 5.86
CA SER A 145 -2.34 -13.65 5.24
C SER A 145 -0.83 -13.86 5.11
N ILE A 146 -0.04 -12.79 4.93
CA ILE A 146 1.42 -12.87 4.75
C ILE A 146 2.12 -13.34 6.04
N PHE A 147 1.62 -12.96 7.22
CA PHE A 147 2.26 -13.24 8.51
C PHE A 147 1.69 -14.46 9.24
N SER A 148 0.51 -14.94 8.81
CA SER A 148 -0.13 -16.13 9.40
C SER A 148 0.61 -17.44 9.13
N MET A 149 1.60 -17.47 8.22
CA MET A 149 2.44 -18.65 7.97
C MET A 149 3.51 -18.91 9.04
N ASN A 150 3.96 -17.89 9.78
CA ASN A 150 5.24 -17.95 10.50
C ASN A 150 5.10 -18.01 12.03
N SER A 151 3.90 -18.14 12.56
CA SER A 151 3.66 -18.19 14.01
C SER A 151 2.74 -19.35 14.33
N ALA A 152 2.64 -19.73 15.60
CA ALA A 152 1.61 -20.62 16.17
C ALA A 152 0.17 -20.05 16.02
N ALA A 153 -0.11 -19.40 14.88
CA ALA A 153 -1.34 -18.72 14.54
C ALA A 153 -2.45 -19.75 14.44
N ALA A 154 -3.53 -19.51 15.17
CA ALA A 154 -4.71 -20.37 15.19
C ALA A 154 -5.48 -20.38 13.85
N THR A 155 -5.15 -19.47 12.93
CA THR A 155 -5.91 -19.21 11.70
C THR A 155 -5.00 -19.36 10.49
N SER A 156 -5.42 -20.17 9.51
CA SER A 156 -4.65 -20.39 8.29
C SER A 156 -4.66 -19.15 7.39
N PRO A 157 -3.60 -18.93 6.57
CA PRO A 157 -3.54 -17.83 5.61
C PRO A 157 -4.73 -17.78 4.66
N GLN A 158 -5.25 -18.94 4.28
CA GLN A 158 -6.39 -19.05 3.38
C GLN A 158 -7.64 -18.34 3.92
N VAL A 159 -7.88 -18.40 5.24
CA VAL A 159 -9.04 -17.74 5.85
C VAL A 159 -8.98 -16.21 5.64
N TYR A 160 -7.78 -15.63 5.71
CA TYR A 160 -7.60 -14.20 5.44
C TYR A 160 -7.75 -13.87 3.96
N ILE A 161 -7.25 -14.74 3.07
CA ILE A 161 -7.43 -14.59 1.62
C ILE A 161 -8.92 -14.65 1.25
N ASP A 162 -9.69 -15.56 1.85
CA ASP A 162 -11.12 -15.69 1.60
C ASP A 162 -11.91 -14.50 2.15
N LYS A 163 -11.53 -13.98 3.33
CA LYS A 163 -12.13 -12.74 3.88
C LYS A 163 -11.85 -11.53 3.00
N ALA A 164 -10.62 -11.38 2.52
CA ALA A 164 -10.27 -10.30 1.59
C ALA A 164 -11.15 -10.35 0.32
N PHE A 165 -11.49 -11.54 -0.17
CA PHE A 165 -12.39 -11.71 -1.32
C PHE A 165 -13.81 -11.22 -1.02
N GLU A 166 -14.35 -11.54 0.16
CA GLU A 166 -15.69 -11.07 0.56
C GLU A 166 -15.73 -9.55 0.74
N GLU A 167 -14.69 -8.95 1.32
CA GLU A 167 -14.58 -7.50 1.47
C GLU A 167 -14.47 -6.79 0.09
N LEU A 168 -13.81 -7.40 -0.90
CA LEU A 168 -13.79 -6.90 -2.27
C LEU A 168 -15.17 -6.90 -2.93
N LYS A 169 -16.02 -7.90 -2.65
CA LYS A 169 -17.41 -7.91 -3.14
C LYS A 169 -18.22 -6.78 -2.52
N VAL A 170 -18.00 -6.47 -1.25
CA VAL A 170 -18.63 -5.33 -0.57
C VAL A 170 -18.18 -4.02 -1.20
N ALA A 171 -16.88 -3.86 -1.47
CA ALA A 171 -16.35 -2.70 -2.16
C ALA A 171 -16.95 -2.55 -3.57
N LYS A 172 -17.00 -3.63 -4.35
CA LYS A 172 -17.62 -3.63 -5.69
C LYS A 172 -19.09 -3.22 -5.66
N ALA A 173 -19.87 -3.72 -4.70
CA ALA A 173 -21.28 -3.35 -4.57
C ALA A 173 -21.43 -1.84 -4.33
N ALA A 174 -20.66 -1.28 -3.38
CA ALA A 174 -20.65 0.15 -3.12
C ALA A 174 -20.17 0.98 -4.32
N ALA A 175 -19.15 0.50 -5.04
CA ALA A 175 -18.62 1.18 -6.22
C ALA A 175 -19.63 1.21 -7.37
N ARG A 176 -20.44 0.15 -7.57
CA ARG A 176 -21.53 0.15 -8.54
C ARG A 176 -22.61 1.18 -8.20
N GLU A 177 -22.95 1.32 -6.92
CA GLU A 177 -23.92 2.33 -6.47
C GLU A 177 -23.38 3.75 -6.70
N LEU A 178 -22.09 3.99 -6.41
CA LEU A 178 -21.41 5.26 -6.72
C LEU A 178 -21.46 5.59 -8.21
N THR A 179 -21.14 4.63 -9.09
CA THR A 179 -21.17 4.89 -10.55
C THR A 179 -22.57 5.16 -11.07
N ASN A 180 -23.59 4.51 -10.49
CA ASN A 180 -24.99 4.79 -10.84
C ASN A 180 -25.39 6.22 -10.49
N MET A 181 -24.93 6.75 -9.35
CA MET A 181 -25.17 8.15 -8.95
C MET A 181 -24.46 9.15 -9.86
N LEU A 182 -23.31 8.78 -10.41
CA LEU A 182 -22.53 9.59 -11.36
C LEU A 182 -22.99 9.44 -12.83
N LYS A 183 -23.96 8.54 -13.09
CA LYS A 183 -24.47 8.21 -14.43
C LYS A 183 -23.36 7.78 -15.41
N LEU A 184 -22.39 7.03 -14.90
CA LEU A 184 -21.26 6.46 -15.66
C LEU A 184 -21.58 5.05 -16.19
#